data_AF-A0A1J5LIV3-F1
#
_entry.id   AF-A0A1J5LIV3-F1
#
_cell.length_a   1.000
_cell.length_b   1.000
_cell.length_c   1.000
_cell.angle_alpha   90.00
_cell.angle_beta   90.00
_cell.angle_gamma   90.00
#
_symmetry.space_group_name_H-M   'P 1'
#
loop_
_entity.id
_entity.type
_entity.pdbx_description
1 polymer ?
#
loop_
_entity_poly.entity_id
_entity_poly.type
_entity_poly.pdbx_seq_one_letter_code
_entity_poly.pdbx_strand_id
1 'polypeptide(L)'
;MEYTLILLGIFIVAISRAYYLDYKSDKEEFNFSLKNIGKKVLEYCFVLLIIFGIKSAYTNFIPLNKTHGVEYNSERMKLGIPQISDNLKYIPEWSEQFEIVWYNENSKNGHFKKVVEYGILNAKSETDYHKNENKKDIYVWSKYDFTNNAFEYFMEKPNDKVASVTENGKLKFEKPRIEEKINQLEFEKFISE
;
A
#
# COMPACT_ATOMS: atom_id res chain seq x y z
N MET A 1 27.96 -5.68 -19.79
CA MET A 1 27.54 -4.30 -20.09
C MET A 1 28.23 -3.79 -21.36
N GLU A 2 29.56 -3.91 -21.48
CA GLU A 2 30.31 -3.47 -22.68
C GLU A 2 29.92 -4.20 -23.98
N TYR A 3 29.84 -5.54 -23.97
CA TYR A 3 29.43 -6.31 -25.16
C TYR A 3 28.00 -6.00 -25.61
N THR A 4 27.11 -5.66 -24.68
CA THR A 4 25.72 -5.30 -24.95
C THR A 4 25.63 -3.96 -25.70
N LEU A 5 26.48 -2.99 -25.34
CA LEU A 5 26.58 -1.70 -26.02
C LEU A 5 27.19 -1.82 -27.42
N ILE A 6 28.19 -2.70 -27.59
CA ILE A 6 28.79 -2.98 -28.90
C ILE A 6 27.77 -3.64 -29.82
N LEU A 7 27.00 -4.63 -29.33
CA LEU A 7 25.95 -5.29 -30.12
C LEU A 7 24.84 -4.31 -30.53
N LEU A 8 24.43 -3.41 -29.62
CA LEU A 8 23.48 -2.34 -29.91
C LEU A 8 24.02 -1.39 -31.01
N GLY A 9 25.31 -1.03 -30.93
CA GLY A 9 25.96 -0.19 -31.94
C GLY A 9 25.97 -0.83 -33.32
N ILE A 10 26.29 -2.13 -33.41
CA ILE A 10 26.25 -2.89 -34.67
C ILE A 10 24.82 -2.93 -35.23
N PHE A 11 23.82 -3.15 -34.38
CA PHE A 11 22.40 -3.15 -34.79
C PHE A 11 21.97 -1.79 -35.35
N ILE A 12 22.30 -0.69 -34.67
CA ILE A 12 21.96 0.67 -35.13
C ILE A 12 22.63 0.95 -36.47
N VAL A 13 23.90 0.58 -36.65
CA VAL A 13 24.62 0.78 -37.91
C VAL A 13 24.01 -0.04 -39.04
N ALA A 14 23.63 -1.29 -38.79
CA ALA A 14 23.00 -2.15 -39.79
C ALA A 14 21.64 -1.61 -40.24
N ILE A 15 20.79 -1.20 -39.29
CA ILE A 15 19.49 -0.57 -39.57
C ILE A 15 19.69 0.74 -40.35
N SER A 16 20.61 1.59 -39.90
CA SER A 16 20.89 2.88 -40.56
C SER A 16 21.38 2.69 -42.00
N ARG A 17 22.23 1.69 -42.24
CA ARG A 17 22.73 1.35 -43.58
C ARG A 17 21.62 0.82 -44.49
N ALA A 18 20.72 -0.02 -43.96
CA ALA A 18 19.56 -0.50 -44.71
C ALA A 18 18.64 0.66 -45.13
N TYR A 19 18.30 1.56 -44.20
CA TYR A 19 17.52 2.77 -44.48
C TYR A 19 18.17 3.69 -45.51
N TYR A 20 19.51 3.84 -45.47
CA TYR A 20 20.23 4.64 -46.47
C TYR A 20 20.15 4.06 -47.89
N LEU A 21 20.24 2.73 -48.02
CA LEU A 21 20.13 2.05 -49.31
C LEU A 21 18.72 2.19 -49.90
N ASP A 22 17.69 2.05 -49.05
CA ASP A 22 16.27 2.18 -49.42
C ASP A 22 15.92 3.60 -49.87
N TYR A 23 16.46 4.63 -49.18
CA TYR A 23 16.34 6.03 -49.61
C TYR A 23 16.98 6.29 -50.99
N LYS A 24 18.10 5.61 -51.29
CA LYS A 24 18.82 5.79 -52.55
C LYS A 24 18.09 5.14 -53.72
N SER A 25 17.37 4.04 -53.50
CA SER A 25 16.63 3.34 -54.55
C SER A 25 15.33 4.03 -54.93
N ASP A 26 14.50 4.40 -53.95
CA ASP A 26 13.23 5.08 -54.19
C ASP A 26 12.94 6.12 -53.10
N LYS A 27 13.14 7.40 -53.44
CA LYS A 27 12.96 8.50 -52.50
C LYS A 27 11.49 8.75 -52.15
N GLU A 28 10.56 8.47 -53.06
CA GLU A 28 9.13 8.75 -52.84
C GLU A 28 8.51 7.68 -51.94
N GLU A 29 8.78 6.40 -52.22
CA GLU A 29 8.33 5.28 -51.40
C GLU A 29 8.96 5.32 -50.00
N PHE A 30 10.26 5.63 -49.91
CA PHE A 30 10.94 5.81 -48.63
C PHE A 30 10.33 6.92 -47.78
N ASN A 31 10.05 8.08 -48.37
CA ASN A 31 9.39 9.18 -47.65
C ASN A 31 7.98 8.81 -47.19
N PHE A 32 7.22 8.07 -48.00
CA PHE A 32 5.90 7.58 -47.63
C PHE A 32 5.97 6.56 -46.47
N SER A 33 6.92 5.62 -46.54
CA SER A 33 7.17 4.61 -45.51
C SER A 33 7.62 5.25 -44.19
N LEU A 34 8.58 6.17 -44.21
CA LEU A 34 9.03 6.92 -43.04
C LEU A 34 7.94 7.76 -42.41
N LYS A 35 7.09 8.38 -43.23
CA LYS A 35 5.94 9.15 -42.73
C LYS A 35 4.94 8.24 -42.01
N ASN A 36 4.68 7.04 -42.54
CA ASN A 36 3.77 6.08 -41.92
C ASN A 36 4.36 5.40 -40.67
N ILE A 37 5.64 5.03 -40.70
CA ILE A 37 6.37 4.48 -39.55
C ILE A 37 6.50 5.54 -38.46
N GLY A 38 6.92 6.75 -38.82
CA GLY A 38 7.03 7.89 -37.90
C GLY A 38 5.70 8.24 -37.24
N LYS A 39 4.59 8.20 -38.00
CA LYS A 39 3.25 8.38 -37.44
C LYS A 39 2.92 7.29 -36.40
N LYS A 40 3.15 6.01 -36.71
CA LYS A 40 2.92 4.91 -35.76
C LYS A 40 3.82 5.01 -34.53
N VAL A 41 5.11 5.35 -34.71
CA VAL A 41 6.04 5.55 -33.60
C VAL A 41 5.58 6.68 -32.69
N LEU A 42 5.14 7.81 -33.25
CA LEU A 42 4.57 8.92 -32.50
C LEU A 42 3.30 8.51 -31.74
N GLU A 43 2.41 7.73 -32.35
CA GLU A 43 1.23 7.17 -31.67
C GLU A 43 1.62 6.30 -30.46
N TYR A 44 2.62 5.41 -30.61
CA TYR A 44 3.12 4.61 -29.48
C TYR A 44 3.81 5.45 -28.40
N CYS A 45 4.64 6.42 -28.78
CA CYS A 45 5.25 7.35 -27.83
C CYS A 45 4.20 8.15 -27.07
N PHE A 46 3.11 8.55 -27.73
CA PHE A 46 2.01 9.26 -27.09
C PHE A 46 1.27 8.37 -26.06
N VAL A 47 0.98 7.12 -26.42
CA VAL A 47 0.40 6.14 -25.47
C VAL A 47 1.31 5.92 -24.27
N LEU A 48 2.63 5.77 -24.49
CA LEU A 48 3.60 5.62 -23.41
C LEU A 48 3.63 6.86 -22.51
N LEU A 49 3.61 8.07 -23.07
CA LEU A 49 3.54 9.31 -22.30
C LEU A 49 2.29 9.37 -21.42
N ILE A 50 1.13 8.93 -21.93
CA ILE A 50 -0.10 8.84 -21.14
C ILE A 50 0.10 7.85 -19.97
N ILE A 51 0.64 6.66 -20.23
CA ILE A 51 0.87 5.64 -19.19
C ILE A 51 1.82 6.17 -18.11
N PHE A 52 2.94 6.78 -18.52
CA PHE A 52 3.89 7.40 -17.59
C PHE A 52 3.26 8.56 -16.81
N GLY A 53 2.43 9.38 -17.47
CA GLY A 53 1.68 10.46 -16.85
C GLY A 53 0.72 9.94 -15.78
N ILE A 54 -0.07 8.91 -16.08
CA ILE A 54 -0.99 8.27 -15.13
C ILE A 54 -0.21 7.68 -13.96
N LYS A 55 0.87 6.94 -14.22
CA LYS A 55 1.68 6.33 -13.15
C LYS A 55 2.27 7.39 -12.23
N SER A 56 2.84 8.46 -12.79
CA SER A 56 3.40 9.58 -12.03
C SER A 56 2.33 10.30 -11.22
N ALA A 57 1.15 10.52 -11.82
CA ALA A 57 0.05 11.18 -11.12
C ALA A 57 -0.44 10.34 -9.94
N TYR A 58 -0.56 9.02 -10.15
CA TYR A 58 -0.93 8.07 -9.10
C TYR A 58 0.06 8.11 -7.94
N THR A 59 1.37 8.01 -8.19
CA THR A 59 2.37 7.93 -7.11
C THR A 59 2.54 9.26 -6.34
N ASN A 60 2.36 10.40 -7.00
CA ASN A 60 2.68 11.70 -6.39
C ASN A 60 1.46 12.42 -5.79
N PHE A 61 0.29 12.33 -6.43
CA PHE A 61 -0.90 13.08 -6.03
C PHE A 61 -1.95 12.24 -5.31
N ILE A 62 -1.91 10.92 -5.41
CA ILE A 62 -2.86 10.04 -4.74
C ILE A 62 -2.19 9.48 -3.46
N PRO A 63 -2.87 9.48 -2.30
CA PRO A 63 -4.24 9.95 -2.06
C PRO A 63 -4.35 11.48 -2.14
N LEU A 64 -5.47 11.97 -2.70
CA LEU A 64 -5.70 13.40 -2.93
C LEU A 64 -5.84 14.17 -1.63
N ASN A 65 -6.40 13.55 -0.59
CA ASN A 65 -6.38 14.07 0.76
C ASN A 65 -5.61 13.13 1.71
N LYS A 66 -4.36 13.51 2.02
CA LYS A 66 -3.43 12.77 2.90
C LYS A 66 -3.66 13.01 4.39
N THR A 67 -4.55 13.94 4.73
CA THR A 67 -4.77 14.39 6.10
C THR A 67 -6.22 14.18 6.53
N HIS A 68 -7.12 13.84 5.60
CA HIS A 68 -8.51 13.54 5.93
C HIS A 68 -8.61 12.45 6.98
N GLY A 69 -9.54 12.60 7.91
CA GLY A 69 -9.65 11.71 9.06
C GLY A 69 -8.67 12.07 10.18
N VAL A 70 -7.49 12.66 9.92
CA VAL A 70 -6.51 13.13 10.92
C VAL A 70 -6.73 14.60 11.32
N GLU A 71 -7.28 15.40 10.40
CA GLU A 71 -7.36 16.86 10.47
C GLU A 71 -8.09 17.42 11.71
N TYR A 72 -9.02 16.67 12.32
CA TYR A 72 -9.87 17.20 13.40
C TYR A 72 -10.20 16.18 14.50
N ASN A 73 -9.48 16.22 15.63
CA ASN A 73 -9.79 15.41 16.82
C ASN A 73 -11.22 15.59 17.34
N SER A 74 -11.80 16.79 17.21
CA SER A 74 -13.19 17.04 17.63
C SER A 74 -14.22 16.26 16.80
N GLU A 75 -14.00 16.12 15.49
CA GLU A 75 -14.89 15.36 14.61
C GLU A 75 -14.73 13.86 14.82
N ARG A 76 -13.49 13.41 15.01
CA ARG A 76 -13.15 12.01 15.35
C ARG A 76 -13.86 11.55 16.62
N MET A 77 -13.80 12.37 17.68
CA MET A 77 -14.48 12.06 18.94
C MET A 77 -16.01 12.00 18.80
N LYS A 78 -16.63 12.81 17.92
CA LYS A 78 -18.08 12.72 17.65
C LYS A 78 -18.46 11.39 17.01
N LEU A 79 -17.54 10.77 16.27
CA LEU A 79 -17.72 9.46 15.66
C LEU A 79 -17.33 8.31 16.59
N GLY A 80 -16.92 8.60 17.83
CA GLY A 80 -16.40 7.60 18.78
C GLY A 80 -14.98 7.12 18.45
N ILE A 81 -14.30 7.75 17.49
CA ILE A 81 -12.94 7.39 17.10
C ILE A 81 -11.97 8.01 18.10
N PRO A 82 -11.03 7.24 18.67
CA PRO A 82 -10.03 7.76 19.59
C PRO A 82 -9.22 8.89 18.96
N GLN A 83 -8.97 9.95 19.74
CA GLN A 83 -8.05 11.00 19.34
C GLN A 83 -6.67 10.41 19.02
N ILE A 84 -6.00 10.98 18.01
CA ILE A 84 -4.56 10.74 17.82
C ILE A 84 -3.86 11.43 18.99
N SER A 85 -3.53 10.66 20.01
CA SER A 85 -2.97 11.16 21.24
C SER A 85 -1.53 11.63 21.03
N ASP A 86 -1.14 12.71 21.71
CA ASP A 86 0.18 13.34 21.57
C ASP A 86 1.35 12.39 21.93
N ASN A 87 1.06 11.29 22.61
CA ASN A 87 2.05 10.26 22.93
C ASN A 87 2.42 9.38 21.73
N LEU A 88 1.64 9.36 20.64
CA LEU A 88 1.97 8.58 19.44
C LEU A 88 2.80 9.43 18.47
N LYS A 89 3.87 8.85 17.93
CA LYS A 89 4.75 9.54 16.97
C LYS A 89 4.56 8.96 15.59
N TYR A 90 4.49 9.83 14.59
CA TYR A 90 4.46 9.44 13.18
C TYR A 90 5.76 8.70 12.81
N ILE A 91 5.64 7.54 12.15
CA ILE A 91 6.75 6.71 11.71
C ILE A 91 6.78 6.68 10.16
N PRO A 92 7.60 7.50 9.51
CA PRO A 92 7.69 7.54 8.05
C PRO A 92 8.12 6.21 7.42
N GLU A 93 8.99 5.45 8.08
CA GLU A 93 9.57 4.22 7.53
C GLU A 93 8.56 3.08 7.45
N TRP A 94 7.49 3.15 8.23
CA TRP A 94 6.39 2.17 8.22
C TRP A 94 5.18 2.66 7.45
N SER A 95 5.21 3.93 7.02
CA SER A 95 4.11 4.55 6.30
C SER A 95 4.31 4.34 4.80
N GLU A 96 3.23 3.95 4.13
CA GLU A 96 3.21 3.76 2.68
C GLU A 96 2.38 4.87 2.01
N GLN A 97 2.30 4.84 0.67
CA GLN A 97 1.55 5.84 -0.09
C GLN A 97 0.10 6.02 0.42
N PHE A 98 -0.54 4.94 0.83
CA PHE A 98 -1.93 4.89 1.29
C PHE A 98 -2.06 4.57 2.78
N GLU A 99 -0.98 4.55 3.54
CA GLU A 99 -1.00 4.15 4.94
C GLU A 99 -0.12 5.10 5.76
N ILE A 100 -0.70 5.70 6.80
CA ILE A 100 0.06 6.49 7.76
C ILE A 100 0.06 5.77 9.10
N VAL A 101 1.25 5.56 9.64
CA VAL A 101 1.45 4.83 10.89
C VAL A 101 1.96 5.76 11.98
N TRP A 102 1.31 5.71 13.14
CA TRP A 102 1.82 6.28 14.38
C TRP A 102 2.07 5.18 15.39
N TYR A 103 3.15 5.33 16.16
CA TYR A 103 3.60 4.31 17.09
C TYR A 103 4.25 4.92 18.33
N ASN A 104 4.08 4.25 19.47
CA ASN A 104 4.85 4.46 20.68
C ASN A 104 4.91 3.16 21.48
N GLU A 105 6.10 2.54 21.51
CA GLU A 105 6.36 1.32 22.28
C GLU A 105 6.10 1.49 23.77
N ASN A 106 6.37 2.67 24.34
CA ASN A 106 6.29 2.96 25.77
C ASN A 106 4.99 3.66 26.16
N SER A 107 3.92 3.40 25.41
CA SER A 107 2.62 4.00 25.71
C SER A 107 2.07 3.52 27.06
N LYS A 108 1.84 4.48 27.97
CA LYS A 108 1.35 4.23 29.34
C LYS A 108 -0.15 3.94 29.43
N ASN A 109 -0.93 4.30 28.41
CA ASN A 109 -2.38 4.11 28.38
C ASN A 109 -2.79 2.88 27.54
N GLY A 110 -1.84 1.99 27.25
CA GLY A 110 -2.06 0.78 26.45
C GLY A 110 -2.21 1.03 24.94
N HIS A 111 -2.66 2.21 24.50
CA HIS A 111 -2.77 2.57 23.07
C HIS A 111 -1.38 2.85 22.48
N PHE A 112 -0.85 1.95 21.65
CA PHE A 112 0.57 1.98 21.25
C PHE A 112 0.79 2.12 19.75
N LYS A 113 -0.21 1.84 18.91
CA LYS A 113 -0.11 1.97 17.45
C LYS A 113 -1.45 2.44 16.89
N LYS A 114 -1.38 3.33 15.91
CA LYS A 114 -2.51 3.74 15.08
C LYS A 114 -2.13 3.67 13.62
N VAL A 115 -3.06 3.23 12.78
CA VAL A 115 -2.88 3.13 11.33
C VAL A 115 -4.07 3.77 10.64
N VAL A 116 -3.83 4.74 9.77
CA VAL A 116 -4.87 5.33 8.92
C VAL A 116 -4.61 4.90 7.49
N GLU A 117 -5.55 4.16 6.92
CA GLU A 117 -5.55 3.73 5.52
C GLU A 117 -6.34 4.74 4.67
N TYR A 118 -5.78 5.13 3.53
CA TYR A 118 -6.37 6.06 2.58
C TYR A 118 -6.82 5.34 1.31
N GLY A 119 -7.97 5.74 0.78
CA GLY A 119 -8.36 5.46 -0.59
C GLY A 119 -7.85 6.55 -1.55
N ILE A 120 -8.34 6.55 -2.79
CA ILE A 120 -7.92 7.55 -3.79
C ILE A 120 -8.26 8.99 -3.34
N LEU A 121 -9.45 9.16 -2.76
CA LEU A 121 -10.01 10.47 -2.41
C LEU A 121 -9.80 10.83 -0.94
N ASN A 122 -10.15 9.91 -0.04
CA ASN A 122 -10.29 10.15 1.40
C ASN A 122 -9.75 8.96 2.23
N ALA A 123 -9.68 9.13 3.55
CA ALA A 123 -9.47 8.02 4.48
C ALA A 123 -10.52 6.92 4.27
N LYS A 124 -10.05 5.67 4.24
CA LYS A 124 -10.86 4.47 4.08
C LYS A 124 -11.16 3.84 5.43
N SER A 125 -10.13 3.67 6.24
CA SER A 125 -10.29 3.11 7.58
C SER A 125 -9.19 3.57 8.52
N GLU A 126 -9.46 3.42 9.80
CA GLU A 126 -8.53 3.69 10.86
C GLU A 126 -8.49 2.53 11.84
N THR A 127 -7.29 2.11 12.23
CA THR A 127 -7.08 1.02 13.17
C THR A 127 -6.30 1.49 14.39
N ASP A 128 -6.86 1.26 15.57
CA ASP A 128 -6.30 1.60 16.88
C ASP A 128 -5.89 0.34 17.63
N TYR A 129 -4.61 0.20 17.95
CA TYR A 129 -4.07 -0.97 18.62
C TYR A 129 -3.74 -0.70 20.08
N HIS A 130 -4.22 -1.60 20.93
CA HIS A 130 -4.03 -1.56 22.37
C HIS A 130 -3.33 -2.81 22.88
N LYS A 131 -2.52 -2.61 23.91
CA LYS A 131 -1.93 -3.66 24.73
C LYS A 131 -2.29 -3.40 26.18
N ASN A 132 -2.31 -4.45 26.98
CA ASN A 132 -2.55 -4.37 28.41
C ASN A 132 -1.33 -4.95 29.15
N GLU A 133 -0.78 -4.21 30.10
CA GLU A 133 0.40 -4.64 30.87
C GLU A 133 0.12 -5.88 31.73
N ASN A 134 -1.12 -6.03 32.20
CA ASN A 134 -1.58 -7.16 33.01
C ASN A 134 -1.82 -8.43 32.16
N LYS A 135 -2.09 -8.27 30.86
CA LYS A 135 -2.35 -9.36 29.91
C LYS A 135 -1.28 -9.41 28.83
N LYS A 136 -0.10 -9.91 29.22
CA LYS A 136 1.02 -10.11 28.30
C LYS A 136 0.63 -10.97 27.11
N ASP A 137 1.21 -10.65 25.96
CA ASP A 137 1.03 -11.37 24.69
C ASP A 137 -0.38 -11.37 24.08
N ILE A 138 -1.30 -10.55 24.61
CA ILE A 138 -2.60 -10.30 24.00
C ILE A 138 -2.62 -8.87 23.46
N TYR A 139 -3.08 -8.72 22.23
CA TYR A 139 -3.27 -7.43 21.58
C TYR A 139 -4.72 -7.32 21.15
N VAL A 140 -5.31 -6.14 21.29
CA VAL A 140 -6.63 -5.87 20.74
C VAL A 140 -6.57 -4.66 19.83
N TRP A 141 -7.42 -4.61 18.83
CA TRP A 141 -7.58 -3.40 18.03
C TRP A 141 -9.01 -3.18 17.63
N SER A 142 -9.33 -1.90 17.44
CA SER A 142 -10.57 -1.48 16.81
C SER A 142 -10.25 -0.94 15.42
N LYS A 143 -11.10 -1.26 14.45
CA LYS A 143 -11.02 -0.75 13.09
C LYS A 143 -12.30 0.02 12.78
N TYR A 144 -12.17 1.30 12.52
CA TYR A 144 -13.25 2.15 12.03
C TYR A 144 -13.23 2.21 10.50
N ASP A 145 -14.36 1.93 9.85
CA ASP A 145 -14.54 2.10 8.41
C ASP A 145 -15.26 3.43 8.13
N PHE A 146 -14.59 4.37 7.46
CA PHE A 146 -15.16 5.68 7.11
C PHE A 146 -16.24 5.59 6.01
N THR A 147 -16.29 4.48 5.26
CA THR A 147 -17.30 4.24 4.23
C THR A 147 -18.63 3.86 4.86
N ASN A 148 -18.58 3.00 5.87
CA ASN A 148 -19.75 2.39 6.49
C ASN A 148 -20.08 2.99 7.87
N ASN A 149 -19.22 3.86 8.40
CA ASN A 149 -19.29 4.46 9.72
C ASN A 149 -19.46 3.43 10.85
N ALA A 150 -18.73 2.32 10.75
CA ALA A 150 -18.86 1.18 11.65
C ALA A 150 -17.52 0.77 12.26
N PHE A 151 -17.58 0.29 13.50
CA PHE A 151 -16.44 -0.31 14.19
C PHE A 151 -16.47 -1.83 14.07
N GLU A 152 -15.29 -2.39 13.87
CA GLU A 152 -15.00 -3.79 14.08
C GLU A 152 -13.91 -3.95 15.15
N TYR A 153 -14.03 -4.97 15.99
CA TYR A 153 -13.10 -5.19 17.10
C TYR A 153 -12.48 -6.57 16.97
N PHE A 154 -11.19 -6.65 17.30
CA PHE A 154 -10.40 -7.86 17.14
C PHE A 154 -9.48 -8.05 18.34
N MET A 155 -9.16 -9.31 18.61
CA MET A 155 -8.18 -9.74 19.59
C MET A 155 -7.22 -10.73 18.95
N GLU A 156 -5.93 -10.51 19.13
CA GLU A 156 -4.88 -11.48 18.84
C GLU A 156 -4.35 -12.06 20.14
N LYS A 157 -4.36 -13.38 20.25
CA LYS A 157 -3.84 -14.15 21.39
C LYS A 157 -2.97 -15.32 20.93
N PRO A 158 -2.10 -15.87 21.79
CA PRO A 158 -1.35 -17.09 21.48
C PRO A 158 -2.27 -18.25 21.07
N ASN A 159 -1.85 -19.04 20.09
CA ASN A 159 -2.56 -20.24 19.67
C ASN A 159 -2.14 -21.42 20.55
N ASP A 160 -3.05 -21.96 21.36
CA ASP A 160 -2.76 -23.14 22.18
C ASP A 160 -2.59 -24.44 21.36
N LYS A 161 -2.92 -24.41 20.06
CA LYS A 161 -2.88 -25.55 19.13
C LYS A 161 -1.83 -25.38 18.02
N VAL A 162 -0.67 -24.79 18.33
CA VAL A 162 0.43 -24.57 17.37
C VAL A 162 0.87 -25.86 16.66
N ALA A 163 0.84 -27.00 17.36
CA ALA A 163 1.11 -28.30 16.78
C ALA A 163 0.01 -29.30 17.17
N SER A 164 -0.62 -29.91 16.17
CA SER A 164 -1.64 -30.96 16.37
C SER A 164 -1.35 -32.16 15.47
N VAL A 165 -1.81 -33.34 15.87
CA VAL A 165 -1.72 -34.56 15.05
C VAL A 165 -3.06 -34.74 14.32
N THR A 166 -3.01 -34.81 12.99
CA THR A 166 -4.19 -35.12 12.16
C THR A 166 -4.64 -36.56 12.36
N GLU A 167 -5.89 -36.89 12.01
CA GLU A 167 -6.43 -38.27 12.08
C GLU A 167 -5.56 -39.30 11.35
N ASN A 168 -4.79 -38.87 10.35
CA ASN A 168 -3.87 -39.71 9.57
C ASN A 168 -2.44 -39.75 10.15
N GLY A 169 -2.23 -39.31 11.39
CA GLY A 169 -0.92 -39.33 12.07
C GLY A 169 0.09 -38.28 11.59
N LYS A 170 -0.29 -37.35 10.70
CA LYS A 170 0.59 -36.26 10.25
C LYS A 170 0.55 -35.08 11.20
N LEU A 171 1.70 -34.46 11.45
CA LEU A 171 1.79 -33.20 12.20
C LEU A 171 1.24 -32.04 11.36
N LYS A 172 0.30 -31.29 11.95
CA LYS A 172 -0.23 -30.02 11.44
C LYS A 172 0.30 -28.90 12.30
N PHE A 173 1.00 -27.96 11.67
CA PHE A 173 1.46 -26.74 12.33
C PHE A 173 0.49 -25.61 11.99
N GLU A 174 -0.05 -24.98 13.03
CA GLU A 174 -0.91 -23.81 12.90
C GLU A 174 -0.12 -22.54 13.21
N LYS A 175 -0.69 -21.38 12.84
CA LYS A 175 -0.08 -20.10 13.19
C LYS A 175 0.06 -20.00 14.71
N PRO A 176 1.17 -19.44 15.23
CA PRO A 176 1.40 -19.33 16.68
C PRO A 176 0.47 -18.34 17.37
N ARG A 177 -0.28 -17.53 16.61
CA ARG A 177 -1.29 -16.59 17.11
C ARG A 177 -2.58 -16.74 16.32
N ILE A 178 -3.70 -16.51 17.00
CA ILE A 178 -5.05 -16.50 16.42
C ILE A 178 -5.59 -15.08 16.57
N GLU A 179 -6.12 -14.57 15.47
CA GLU A 179 -6.95 -13.37 15.43
C GLU A 179 -8.42 -13.79 15.52
N GLU A 180 -9.15 -13.21 16.46
CA GLU A 180 -10.58 -13.45 16.67
C GLU A 180 -11.32 -12.11 16.64
N LYS A 181 -12.45 -12.06 15.94
CA LYS A 181 -13.37 -10.92 16.01
C LYS A 181 -14.11 -10.97 17.34
N ILE A 182 -14.08 -9.87 18.07
CA ILE A 182 -14.72 -9.73 19.38
C ILE A 182 -15.84 -8.67 19.32
N ASN A 183 -16.65 -8.59 20.37
CA ASN A 183 -17.62 -7.51 20.52
C ASN A 183 -17.00 -6.29 21.21
N GLN A 184 -17.69 -5.15 21.14
CA GLN A 184 -17.26 -3.89 21.75
C GLN A 184 -17.05 -4.00 23.26
N LEU A 185 -17.93 -4.72 23.98
CA LEU A 185 -17.86 -4.84 25.44
C LEU A 185 -16.59 -5.59 25.89
N GLU A 186 -16.21 -6.64 25.17
CA GLU A 186 -14.97 -7.38 25.41
C GLU A 186 -13.73 -6.51 25.14
N PHE A 187 -13.77 -5.73 24.07
CA PHE A 187 -12.71 -4.77 23.76
C PHE A 187 -12.56 -3.71 24.86
N GLU A 188 -13.65 -3.07 25.27
CA GLU A 188 -13.67 -2.05 26.32
C GLU A 188 -13.18 -2.60 27.65
N LYS A 189 -13.62 -3.81 28.01
CA LYS A 189 -13.14 -4.50 29.21
C LYS A 189 -11.62 -4.68 29.16
N PHE A 190 -11.07 -5.13 28.03
CA PHE A 190 -9.63 -5.35 27.88
C PHE A 190 -8.81 -4.07 28.05
N ILE A 191 -9.26 -2.95 27.50
CA ILE A 191 -8.51 -1.68 27.59
C ILE A 191 -8.67 -0.97 28.94
N SER A 192 -9.66 -1.36 29.74
CA SER A 192 -9.95 -0.77 31.05
C SER A 192 -9.30 -1.48 32.25
N GLU A 193 -8.94 -2.75 32.08
CA GLU A 193 -8.28 -3.61 33.09
C GLU A 193 -6.77 -3.37 33.17
#